data_AF-A0A6J7KK18-F1
#
_entry.id   AF-A0A6J7KK18-F1
#
_cell.length_a   1.000
_cell.length_b   1.000
_cell.length_c   1.000
_cell.angle_alpha   90.00
_cell.angle_beta   90.00
_cell.angle_gamma   90.00
#
_symmetry.space_group_name_H-M   'P 1'
#
loop_
_entity.id
_entity.type
_entity.pdbx_description
1 polymer ?
#
loop_
_entity_poly.entity_id
_entity_poly.type
_entity_poly.pdbx_seq_one_letter_code
_entity_poly.pdbx_strand_id
1 'polypeptide(L)' 'MLLKLFSELEADANGIALSIGRENPFEGLTETSVVVGSYENQGSEIAKVGVIGPTRMDYSANIAAVRAIARYLTKALGA' A
#
# COMPACT_ATOMS: atom_id res chain seq x y z
N MET A 1 12.15 8.23 4.36
CA MET A 1 12.21 7.58 3.04
C MET A 1 10.94 6.80 2.76
N LEU A 2 10.73 5.66 3.42
CA LEU A 2 9.54 4.83 3.23
C LEU A 2 8.20 5.51 3.56
N LEU A 3 8.09 6.19 4.71
CA LEU A 3 6.87 6.91 5.07
C LEU A 3 6.52 8.01 4.05
N LYS A 4 7.55 8.66 3.48
CA LYS A 4 7.37 9.67 2.43
C LYS A 4 6.86 9.04 1.14
N LEU A 5 7.39 7.88 0.76
CA LEU A 5 6.86 7.09 -0.35
C LEU A 5 5.38 6.73 -0.11
N PHE A 6 5.02 6.27 1.08
CA PHE A 6 3.63 5.93 1.40
C PHE A 6 2.70 7.13 1.30
N SER A 7 3.14 8.32 1.72
CA SER A 7 2.37 9.55 1.58
C SER A 7 2.22 10.03 0.14
N GLU A 8 3.18 9.73 -0.73
CA GLU A 8 3.15 10.11 -2.16
C GLU A 8 2.40 9.11 -3.03
N LEU A 9 2.19 7.89 -2.55
CA LEU A 9 1.47 6.85 -3.29
C LEU A 9 -0.04 7.09 -3.27
N GLU A 10 -0.57 7.44 -4.44
CA GLU A 10 -1.99 7.53 -4.71
C GLU A 10 -2.57 6.16 -5.05
N ALA A 11 -3.68 5.83 -4.39
CA ALA A 11 -4.38 4.58 -4.60
C ALA A 11 -5.22 4.63 -5.89
N ASP A 12 -5.32 3.50 -6.58
CA ASP A 12 -6.22 3.31 -7.70
C ASP A 12 -7.70 3.30 -7.25
N ALA A 13 -8.61 3.11 -8.21
CA ALA A 13 -10.05 2.97 -7.94
C ALA A 13 -10.41 1.79 -7.00
N ASN A 14 -9.48 0.87 -6.74
CA ASN A 14 -9.66 -0.25 -5.82
C ASN A 14 -9.02 0.01 -4.45
N GLY A 15 -8.56 1.23 -4.18
CA GLY A 15 -7.92 1.61 -2.92
C GLY A 15 -6.52 1.02 -2.75
N ILE A 16 -5.83 0.64 -3.84
CA ILE A 16 -4.48 0.07 -3.81
C ILE A 16 -3.50 0.93 -4.61
N ALA A 17 -2.33 1.19 -4.04
CA ALA A 17 -1.18 1.76 -4.73
C ALA A 17 -0.04 0.74 -4.80
N LEU A 18 0.73 0.77 -5.88
CA LEU A 18 1.87 -0.12 -6.11
C LEU A 18 3.04 0.67 -6.67
N SER A 19 4.24 0.45 -6.12
CA SER A 19 5.49 0.96 -6.69
C SER A 19 6.54 -0.14 -6.72
N ILE A 20 7.18 -0.32 -7.88
CA ILE A 20 8.07 -1.44 -8.14
C ILE A 20 9.47 -0.96 -8.48
N GLY A 21 10.42 -1.33 -7.62
CA GLY A 21 11.85 -1.18 -7.85
C GLY A 21 12.23 0.24 -8.27
N ARG A 22 12.56 0.40 -9.55
CA ARG A 22 13.02 1.68 -10.14
C ARG A 22 11.97 2.79 -10.15
N GLU A 23 10.70 2.46 -9.93
CA GLU A 23 9.64 3.46 -9.74
C GLU A 23 9.76 4.15 -8.38
N ASN A 24 10.45 3.52 -7.41
CA ASN A 24 10.67 4.13 -6.12
C ASN A 24 11.65 5.32 -6.27
N PRO A 25 11.31 6.52 -5.78
CA PRO A 25 12.10 7.74 -5.94
C PRO A 25 13.37 7.74 -5.07
N PHE A 26 13.58 6.69 -4.28
CA PHE A 26 14.66 6.58 -3.32
C PHE A 26 15.58 5.41 -3.68
N GLU A 27 16.88 5.67 -3.85
CA GLU A 27 17.86 4.66 -4.27
C GLU A 27 17.83 3.39 -3.42
N GLY A 28 17.69 3.53 -2.09
CA GLY A 28 17.62 2.40 -1.17
C GLY A 28 16.34 1.56 -1.25
N LEU A 29 15.38 1.91 -2.11
CA LEU A 29 14.18 1.12 -2.39
C LEU A 29 14.14 0.59 -3.83
N THR A 30 15.16 0.83 -4.64
CA THR A 30 15.16 0.46 -6.06
C THR A 30 15.13 -1.04 -6.34
N GLU A 31 15.42 -1.87 -5.34
CA GLU A 31 15.34 -3.33 -5.38
C GLU A 31 14.11 -3.90 -4.63
N THR A 32 13.19 -3.03 -4.20
CA THR A 32 12.01 -3.40 -3.43
C THR A 32 10.71 -3.10 -4.19
N SER A 33 9.66 -3.86 -3.90
CA SER A 33 8.29 -3.54 -4.28
C SER A 33 7.50 -3.15 -3.05
N VAL A 34 6.63 -2.16 -3.22
CA VAL A 34 5.79 -1.61 -2.16
C VAL A 34 4.34 -1.69 -2.62
N VAL A 35 3.53 -2.46 -1.91
CA VAL A 35 2.07 -2.52 -2.10
C VAL A 35 1.43 -1.79 -0.93
N VAL A 36 0.59 -0.80 -1.20
CA VAL A 36 -0.10 -0.01 -0.18
C VAL A 36 -1.60 -0.05 -0.42
N GLY A 37 -2.39 -0.15 0.63
CA GLY A 37 -3.84 -0.02 0.61
C GLY A 37 -4.28 1.04 1.62
N SER A 38 -5.28 1.83 1.25
CA SER A 38 -5.85 2.84 2.13
C SER A 38 -7.05 2.27 2.89
N TYR A 39 -7.21 2.67 4.15
CA TYR A 39 -8.42 2.39 4.92
C TYR A 39 -9.06 3.69 5.38
N GLU A 40 -10.39 3.64 5.50
CA GLU A 40 -11.24 4.80 5.69
C GLU A 40 -11.95 4.72 7.03
N ASN A 41 -12.34 5.89 7.55
CA ASN A 41 -13.30 6.01 8.63
C ASN A 41 -14.31 7.08 8.22
N GLN A 42 -15.60 6.76 8.34
CA GLN A 42 -16.70 7.66 7.97
C GLN A 42 -16.54 8.28 6.56
N GLY A 43 -15.94 7.55 5.61
CA GLY A 43 -15.74 7.99 4.23
C GLY A 43 -14.56 8.94 4.00
N SER A 44 -13.70 9.13 5.01
CA SER A 44 -12.42 9.85 4.87
C SER A 44 -11.26 8.87 4.97
N GLU A 45 -10.28 8.96 4.06
CA GLU A 45 -9.02 8.22 4.18
C GLU A 45 -8.33 8.63 5.49
N ILE A 46 -8.11 7.67 6.39
CA ILE A 46 -7.47 7.92 7.69
C ILE A 46 -5.99 7.53 7.65
N ALA A 47 -5.68 6.39 7.04
CA ALA A 47 -4.31 5.90 6.97
C ALA A 47 -4.13 4.79 5.93
N LYS A 48 -2.86 4.44 5.72
CA LYS A 48 -2.38 3.49 4.74
C LYS A 48 -1.74 2.29 5.45
N VAL A 49 -1.96 1.09 4.90
CA VAL A 49 -1.31 -0.17 5.30
C VAL A 49 -0.62 -0.77 4.09
N GLY A 50 0.57 -1.34 4.23
CA GLY A 50 1.29 -1.88 3.09
C GLY A 50 2.27 -2.97 3.41
N VAL A 51 2.67 -3.69 2.37
CA VAL A 51 3.69 -4.75 2.40
C VAL A 51 4.86 -4.32 1.52
N ILE A 52 6.06 -4.65 1.97
CA ILE A 52 7.31 -4.40 1.26
C ILE A 52 7.98 -5.75 1.02
N GLY A 53 8.42 -5.97 -0.21
CA GLY A 53 9.09 -7.22 -0.60
C GLY A 53 10.12 -6.99 -1.70
N PRO A 54 10.79 -8.04 -2.18
CA PRO A 54 11.68 -7.95 -3.34
C PRO A 54 10.90 -7.64 -4.63
N THR A 55 11.59 -7.17 -5.67
CA THR A 55 11.01 -6.93 -7.01
C THR A 55 10.41 -8.18 -7.67
N ARG A 56 10.77 -9.38 -7.21
CA ARG A 56 10.14 -10.65 -7.65
C ARG A 56 9.39 -11.27 -6.49
N MET A 57 8.22 -10.71 -6.17
CA MET A 57 7.29 -11.26 -5.18
C MET A 57 6.01 -11.76 -5.86
N ASP A 58 5.20 -12.53 -5.13
CA ASP A 58 3.84 -12.86 -5.57
C ASP A 58 2.94 -11.62 -5.41
N TYR A 59 2.83 -10.82 -6.48
CA TYR A 59 2.05 -9.60 -6.47
C TYR A 59 0.57 -9.86 -6.23
N SER A 60 0.01 -10.91 -6.85
CA SER A 60 -1.40 -11.24 -6.73
C SER A 60 -1.78 -11.58 -5.29
N ALA A 61 -0.99 -12.41 -4.61
CA ALA A 61 -1.22 -12.76 -3.22
C ALA A 61 -1.07 -11.54 -2.29
N ASN A 62 -0.02 -10.72 -2.50
CA ASN A 62 0.24 -9.56 -1.65
C ASN A 62 -0.81 -8.45 -1.83
N ILE A 63 -1.25 -8.17 -3.06
CA ILE A 63 -2.34 -7.22 -3.31
C ILE A 63 -3.64 -7.70 -2.65
N ALA A 64 -3.95 -9.00 -2.76
CA ALA A 64 -5.13 -9.58 -2.13
C ALA A 64 -5.07 -9.46 -0.60
N ALA A 65 -3.92 -9.74 0.00
CA ALA A 65 -3.70 -9.65 1.44
C ALA A 65 -3.82 -8.21 1.95
N VAL A 66 -3.11 -7.25 1.33
CA VAL A 66 -3.18 -5.82 1.70
C VAL A 66 -4.61 -5.31 1.58
N ARG A 67 -5.32 -5.66 0.51
CA ARG A 67 -6.73 -5.28 0.33
C ARG A 67 -7.64 -5.90 1.41
N ALA A 68 -7.42 -7.15 1.79
CA ALA A 68 -8.19 -7.79 2.85
C ALA A 68 -7.97 -7.09 4.20
N ILE A 69 -6.72 -6.75 4.52
CA ILE A 69 -6.36 -6.05 5.75
C ILE A 69 -6.93 -4.62 5.75
N ALA A 70 -6.79 -3.87 4.67
CA ALA A 70 -7.35 -2.52 4.57
C ALA A 70 -8.87 -2.51 4.81
N ARG A 71 -9.62 -3.42 4.17
CA ARG A 71 -11.06 -3.57 4.41
C ARG A 71 -11.39 -3.99 5.84
N TYR A 72 -10.57 -4.87 6.43
CA TYR A 72 -10.74 -5.27 7.82
C TYR A 72 -10.56 -4.08 8.76
N LEU A 73 -9.51 -3.26 8.54
CA LEU A 73 -9.25 -2.07 9.33
C LEU A 73 -10.35 -1.01 9.16
N THR A 74 -10.85 -0.77 7.95
CA THR A 74 -12.03 0.08 7.73
C THR A 74 -13.23 -0.41 8.54
N LYS A 75 -13.48 -1.72 8.61
CA LYS A 75 -14.59 -2.26 9.41
C LYS A 75 -14.35 -2.16 10.92
N ALA A 76 -13.11 -2.37 11.36
CA ALA A 76 -12.76 -2.43 12.78
C ALA A 76 -12.58 -1.04 13.40
N LEU A 77 -12.07 -0.08 12.62
CA LEU A 77 -11.69 1.27 13.07
C LEU A 77 -12.53 2.37 12.43
N GLY A 78 -13.26 2.07 11.36
CA GLY A 78 -14.08 3.02 10.60
C GLY A 78 -15.50 3.20 11.12
N ALA A 79 -15.72 2.95 12.41
CA ALA A 79 -16.99 3.16 13.11
C ALA A 79 -17.18 4.65 13.48
#